data_AF-A0A093R0L5-F1
#
_entry.id   AF-A0A093R0L5-F1
#
_cell.length_a   1.000
_cell.length_b   1.000
_cell.length_c   1.000
_cell.angle_alpha   90.00
_cell.angle_beta   90.00
_cell.angle_gamma   90.00
#
_symmetry.space_group_name_H-M   'P 1'
#
loop_
_entity.id
_entity.type
_entity.pdbx_description
1 polymer ?
#
loop_
_entity_poly.entity_id
_entity_poly.type
_entity_poly.pdbx_seq_one_letter_code
_entity_poly.pdbx_strand_id
1 'polypeptide(L)'
;ERRERERKLSKEMAEKATKELEKMQLQEKAEVKYQEWLKKKRAEEVEKKKKEKEKEKEREAELHEKKARSEKMFKEWLHNARNKPRPVLNGYGFPHGKSAGCADGNLYPAPAYCNPIPWKPIHVPPPKEDNVLTKKKSKRPVSRQSHASSPMVIYKPKSNPCIGS
;
A
#
# COMPACT_ATOMS: atom_id res chain seq x y z
N GLU A 1 -73.02 -5.37 55.33
CA GLU A 1 -72.29 -6.20 54.36
C GLU A 1 -72.13 -5.56 52.96
N ARG A 2 -73.21 -5.21 52.22
CA ARG A 2 -73.13 -4.62 50.86
C ARG A 2 -72.21 -3.39 50.73
N ARG A 3 -72.39 -2.37 51.60
CA ARG A 3 -71.57 -1.14 51.63
C ARG A 3 -70.08 -1.39 51.90
N GLU A 4 -69.73 -2.47 52.59
CA GLU A 4 -68.33 -2.79 52.88
C GLU A 4 -67.63 -3.40 51.67
N ARG A 5 -68.34 -4.23 50.90
CA ARG A 5 -67.84 -4.80 49.64
C ARG A 5 -67.63 -3.73 48.57
N GLU A 6 -68.54 -2.75 48.46
CA GLU A 6 -68.39 -1.60 47.56
C GLU A 6 -67.15 -0.75 47.90
N ARG A 7 -66.90 -0.49 49.19
CA ARG A 7 -65.69 0.23 49.64
C ARG A 7 -64.41 -0.53 49.34
N LYS A 8 -64.41 -1.87 49.44
CA LYS A 8 -63.26 -2.72 49.08
C LYS A 8 -62.97 -2.67 47.58
N LEU A 9 -64.01 -2.80 46.74
CA LEU A 9 -63.90 -2.66 45.29
C LEU A 9 -63.38 -1.28 44.87
N SER A 10 -63.91 -0.20 45.46
CA SER A 10 -63.45 1.17 45.15
C SER A 10 -61.97 1.38 45.51
N LYS A 11 -61.51 0.85 46.64
CA LYS A 11 -60.09 0.90 47.03
C LYS A 11 -59.19 0.09 46.10
N GLU A 12 -59.63 -1.10 45.70
CA GLU A 12 -58.88 -1.94 44.76
C GLU A 12 -58.75 -1.29 43.38
N MET A 13 -59.80 -0.65 42.89
CA MET A 13 -59.76 0.08 41.62
C MET A 13 -58.85 1.31 41.69
N ALA A 14 -58.86 2.04 42.82
CA ALA A 14 -57.95 3.15 43.05
C ALA A 14 -56.49 2.69 43.07
N GLU A 15 -56.19 1.57 43.74
CA GLU A 15 -54.84 1.00 43.80
C GLU A 15 -54.37 0.44 42.44
N LYS A 16 -55.28 -0.14 41.66
CA LYS A 16 -54.98 -0.57 40.28
C LYS A 16 -54.68 0.62 39.38
N ALA A 17 -55.46 1.70 39.48
CA ALA A 17 -55.24 2.92 38.71
C ALA A 17 -53.90 3.58 39.03
N THR A 18 -53.48 3.63 40.30
CA THR A 18 -52.17 4.18 40.66
C THR A 18 -51.03 3.30 40.13
N LYS A 19 -51.14 1.97 40.25
CA LYS A 19 -50.14 1.03 39.71
C LYS A 19 -50.00 1.11 38.19
N GLU A 20 -51.11 1.28 37.45
CA GLU A 20 -51.07 1.46 36.00
C GLU A 20 -50.43 2.79 35.61
N LEU A 21 -50.75 3.87 36.32
CA LEU A 21 -50.14 5.17 36.09
C LEU A 21 -48.62 5.14 36.32
N GLU A 22 -48.16 4.50 37.40
CA GLU A 22 -46.73 4.34 37.68
C GLU A 22 -46.00 3.53 36.59
N LYS A 23 -46.63 2.45 36.09
CA LYS A 23 -46.07 1.67 34.98
C LYS A 23 -45.95 2.49 33.70
N MET A 24 -46.98 3.25 33.35
CA MET A 24 -46.96 4.13 32.18
C MET A 24 -45.86 5.18 32.30
N GLN A 25 -45.69 5.80 33.48
CA GLN A 25 -44.60 6.75 33.70
C GLN A 25 -43.21 6.11 33.58
N LEU A 26 -43.04 4.88 34.05
CA LEU A 26 -41.75 4.18 33.94
C LEU A 26 -41.43 3.87 32.46
N GLN A 27 -42.45 3.47 31.70
CA GLN A 27 -42.34 3.19 30.29
C GLN A 27 -42.03 4.46 29.47
N GLU A 28 -42.74 5.56 29.75
CA GLU A 28 -42.47 6.86 29.11
C GLU A 28 -41.04 7.34 29.40
N LYS A 29 -40.58 7.24 30.66
CA LYS A 29 -39.20 7.59 31.03
C LYS A 29 -38.16 6.73 30.29
N ALA A 30 -38.44 5.45 30.09
CA ALA A 30 -37.57 4.56 29.34
C ALA A 30 -37.56 4.91 27.85
N GLU A 31 -38.72 5.21 27.27
CA GLU A 31 -38.86 5.58 25.87
C GLU A 31 -38.17 6.92 25.56
N VAL A 32 -38.31 7.93 26.42
CA VAL A 32 -37.61 9.21 26.31
C VAL A 32 -36.10 9.00 26.32
N LYS A 33 -35.56 8.24 27.28
CA LYS A 33 -34.11 7.94 27.34
C LYS A 33 -33.64 7.18 26.11
N TYR A 34 -34.43 6.24 25.59
CA TYR A 34 -34.09 5.52 24.37
C TYR A 34 -34.05 6.43 23.15
N GLN A 35 -35.04 7.33 23.00
CA GLN A 35 -35.08 8.32 21.93
C GLN A 35 -33.90 9.29 21.98
N GLU A 36 -33.53 9.77 23.17
CA GLU A 36 -32.35 10.60 23.36
C GLU A 36 -31.06 9.87 22.99
N TRP A 37 -30.94 8.60 23.39
CA TRP A 37 -29.80 7.76 23.02
C TRP A 37 -29.72 7.53 21.51
N LEU A 38 -30.85 7.29 20.83
CA LEU A 38 -30.92 7.18 19.37
C LEU A 38 -30.50 8.47 18.67
N LYS A 39 -30.95 9.63 19.14
CA LYS A 39 -30.53 10.94 18.61
C LYS A 39 -29.02 11.13 18.76
N LYS A 40 -28.47 10.79 19.94
CA LYS A 40 -27.02 10.84 20.20
C LYS A 40 -26.25 9.91 19.27
N LYS A 41 -26.72 8.67 19.07
CA LYS A 41 -26.09 7.71 18.16
C LYS A 41 -26.14 8.14 16.71
N ARG A 42 -27.26 8.72 16.26
CA ARG A 42 -27.37 9.27 14.91
C ARG A 42 -26.41 10.44 14.69
N ALA A 43 -26.26 11.31 15.68
CA ALA A 43 -25.33 12.44 15.59
C ALA A 43 -23.86 11.97 15.50
N GLU A 44 -23.47 10.98 16.31
CA GLU A 44 -22.12 10.38 16.30
C GLU A 44 -21.81 9.74 14.93
N GLU A 45 -22.74 8.97 14.37
CA GLU A 45 -22.57 8.35 13.05
C GLU A 45 -22.48 9.38 11.91
N VAL A 46 -23.27 10.46 11.96
CA VAL A 46 -23.18 11.54 10.97
C VAL A 46 -21.84 12.27 11.05
N GLU A 47 -21.34 12.55 12.25
CA GLU A 47 -20.03 13.18 12.43
C GLU A 47 -18.91 12.29 11.90
N LYS A 48 -18.94 11.00 12.22
CA LYS A 48 -17.98 10.01 11.73
C LYS A 48 -18.00 9.91 10.21
N LYS A 49 -19.19 9.84 9.61
CA LYS A 49 -19.37 9.81 8.14
C LYS A 49 -18.89 11.10 7.48
N LYS A 50 -19.09 12.26 8.10
CA LYS A 50 -18.58 13.53 7.58
C LYS A 50 -17.06 13.56 7.59
N LYS A 51 -16.43 13.13 8.69
CA LYS A 51 -14.96 13.02 8.82
C LYS A 51 -14.36 12.06 7.79
N GLU A 52 -15.03 10.94 7.53
CA GLU A 52 -14.57 9.98 6.53
C GLU A 52 -14.65 10.55 5.10
N LYS A 53 -15.78 11.18 4.76
CA LYS A 53 -15.95 11.86 3.46
C LYS A 53 -14.97 13.00 3.23
N GLU A 54 -14.62 13.74 4.27
CA GLU A 54 -13.61 14.81 4.18
C GLU A 54 -12.22 14.25 3.89
N LYS A 55 -11.82 13.18 4.58
CA LYS A 55 -10.56 12.48 4.32
C LYS A 55 -10.50 11.85 2.93
N GLU A 56 -11.61 11.33 2.43
CA GLU A 56 -11.69 10.79 1.07
C GLU A 56 -11.47 11.89 0.03
N LYS A 57 -12.13 13.05 0.20
CA LYS A 57 -11.94 14.22 -0.67
C LYS A 57 -10.52 14.77 -0.63
N GLU A 58 -9.89 14.80 0.55
CA GLU A 58 -8.49 15.22 0.71
C GLU A 58 -7.55 14.31 -0.08
N ARG A 59 -7.74 12.99 0.00
CA ARG A 59 -6.95 12.01 -0.77
C ARG A 59 -7.17 12.15 -2.27
N GLU A 60 -8.41 12.37 -2.70
CA GLU A 60 -8.72 12.60 -4.11
C GLU A 60 -8.04 13.88 -4.64
N ALA A 61 -8.06 14.96 -3.85
CA ALA A 61 -7.38 16.19 -4.17
C ALA A 61 -5.85 16.02 -4.25
N GLU A 62 -5.25 15.29 -3.31
CA GLU A 62 -3.80 15.00 -3.31
C GLU A 62 -3.39 14.20 -4.56
N LEU A 63 -4.18 13.17 -4.93
CA LEU A 63 -3.95 12.40 -6.15
C LEU A 63 -4.07 13.27 -7.40
N HIS A 64 -5.08 14.15 -7.43
CA HIS A 64 -5.28 15.09 -8.52
C HIS A 64 -4.12 16.10 -8.61
N GLU A 65 -3.64 16.64 -7.49
CA GLU A 65 -2.49 17.55 -7.45
C GLU A 65 -1.24 16.84 -7.96
N LYS A 66 -0.96 15.62 -7.49
CA LYS A 66 0.20 14.83 -7.95
C LYS A 66 0.14 14.59 -9.45
N LYS A 67 -1.04 14.25 -9.98
CA LYS A 67 -1.26 14.07 -11.42
C LYS A 67 -0.99 15.38 -12.17
N ALA A 68 -1.60 16.48 -11.73
CA ALA A 68 -1.42 17.79 -12.34
C ALA A 68 0.05 18.26 -12.30
N ARG A 69 0.78 18.00 -11.21
CA ARG A 69 2.20 18.30 -11.09
C ARG A 69 3.02 17.54 -12.12
N SER A 70 2.78 16.24 -12.24
CA SER A 70 3.50 15.41 -13.22
C SER A 70 3.20 15.83 -14.66
N GLU A 71 1.94 16.20 -14.96
CA GLU A 71 1.54 16.64 -16.29
C GLU A 71 2.17 18.01 -16.64
N LYS A 72 2.23 18.94 -15.68
CA LYS A 72 2.93 20.22 -15.86
C LYS A 72 4.42 20.00 -16.16
N MET A 73 5.10 19.18 -15.36
CA MET A 73 6.51 18.86 -15.57
C MET A 73 6.74 18.18 -16.92
N PHE A 74 5.84 17.27 -17.33
CA PHE A 74 5.93 16.60 -18.62
C PHE A 74 5.79 17.58 -19.79
N LYS A 75 4.80 18.49 -19.73
CA LYS A 75 4.61 19.53 -20.76
C LYS A 75 5.81 20.46 -20.85
N GLU A 76 6.34 20.89 -19.71
CA GLU A 76 7.55 21.71 -19.66
C GLU A 76 8.76 20.96 -20.26
N TRP A 77 8.91 19.68 -19.93
CA TRP A 77 9.96 18.85 -20.51
C TRP A 77 9.81 18.71 -22.03
N LEU A 78 8.59 18.50 -22.55
CA LEU A 78 8.34 18.45 -23.99
C LEU A 78 8.69 19.79 -24.68
N HIS A 79 8.31 20.91 -24.06
CA HIS A 79 8.64 22.24 -24.56
C HIS A 79 10.15 22.45 -24.60
N ASN A 80 10.83 22.15 -23.50
CA ASN A 80 12.28 22.30 -23.38
C ASN A 80 13.01 21.37 -24.35
N ALA A 81 12.58 20.11 -24.49
CA ALA A 81 13.18 19.15 -25.41
C ALA A 81 13.09 19.58 -26.90
N ARG A 82 11.98 20.23 -27.29
CA ARG A 82 11.81 20.79 -28.64
C ARG A 82 12.74 21.97 -28.91
N ASN A 83 13.07 22.75 -27.88
CA ASN A 83 13.86 23.98 -28.00
C ASN A 83 15.35 23.78 -27.70
N LYS A 84 15.81 22.54 -27.43
CA LYS A 84 17.24 22.29 -27.24
C LYS A 84 17.97 22.52 -28.56
N PRO A 85 19.02 23.37 -28.60
CA PRO A 85 19.87 23.45 -29.78
C PRO A 85 20.42 22.05 -30.02
N ARG A 86 20.38 21.57 -31.28
CA ARG A 86 21.06 20.32 -31.62
C ARG A 86 22.50 20.46 -31.14
N PRO A 87 23.01 19.54 -30.30
CA PRO A 87 24.42 19.52 -29.99
C PRO A 87 25.15 19.51 -31.32
N VAL A 88 26.02 20.51 -31.53
CA VAL A 88 26.97 20.45 -32.64
C VAL A 88 27.68 19.12 -32.48
N LEU A 89 27.67 18.31 -33.54
CA LEU A 89 28.36 17.03 -33.59
C LEU A 89 29.87 17.32 -33.55
N ASN A 90 30.38 17.78 -32.41
CA ASN A 90 31.79 17.72 -32.09
C ASN A 90 32.06 16.25 -31.79
N GLY A 91 32.17 15.49 -32.88
CA GLY A 91 32.58 14.11 -32.84
C GLY A 91 33.94 14.02 -32.17
N TYR A 92 33.95 13.59 -30.91
CA TYR A 92 35.01 12.74 -30.38
C TYR A 92 34.88 11.33 -31.00
N GLY A 93 34.64 11.27 -32.30
CA GLY A 93 34.73 10.09 -33.13
C GLY A 93 36.02 10.20 -33.89
N PHE A 94 37.01 9.43 -33.46
CA PHE A 94 38.12 8.89 -34.25
C PHE A 94 38.50 9.69 -35.51
N PRO A 95 39.69 10.35 -35.55
CA PRO A 95 40.14 10.98 -36.78
C PRO A 95 40.31 9.88 -37.83
N HIS A 96 39.47 9.91 -38.86
CA HIS A 96 39.62 9.04 -40.02
C HIS A 96 40.91 9.45 -40.74
N GLY A 97 42.03 8.83 -40.35
CA GLY A 97 43.34 9.31 -40.77
C GLY A 97 44.47 8.36 -40.43
N LYS A 98 44.50 7.22 -41.11
CA LYS A 98 45.70 6.41 -41.41
C LYS A 98 46.47 5.85 -40.19
N SER A 99 46.12 4.62 -39.80
CA SER A 99 47.07 3.69 -39.17
C SER A 99 46.95 2.33 -39.85
N ALA A 100 47.85 2.11 -40.82
CA ALA A 100 48.18 0.76 -41.27
C ALA A 100 48.86 0.05 -40.09
N GLY A 101 48.17 -0.94 -39.52
CA GLY A 101 48.66 -1.71 -38.39
C GLY A 101 47.52 -2.02 -37.44
N CYS A 102 46.86 -3.15 -37.71
CA CYS A 102 45.97 -3.91 -36.81
C CYS A 102 45.63 -3.21 -35.48
N ALA A 103 44.69 -2.27 -35.52
CA ALA A 103 44.04 -1.76 -34.32
C ALA A 103 42.71 -2.50 -34.21
N ASP A 104 42.73 -3.61 -33.48
CA ASP A 104 41.53 -4.24 -32.95
C ASP A 104 40.65 -3.14 -32.34
N GLY A 105 39.37 -3.10 -32.69
CA GLY A 105 38.46 -1.94 -32.53
C GLY A 105 38.14 -1.55 -31.08
N ASN A 106 38.87 -2.06 -30.10
CA ASN A 106 38.75 -1.73 -28.69
C ASN A 106 39.99 -0.96 -28.22
N LEU A 107 39.95 0.38 -28.34
CA LEU A 107 40.89 1.28 -27.67
C LEU A 107 40.74 1.28 -26.13
N TYR A 108 39.82 0.47 -25.59
CA TYR A 108 39.65 0.27 -24.17
C TYR A 108 40.21 -1.10 -23.78
N PRO A 109 41.06 -1.18 -22.73
CA PRO A 109 41.46 -2.47 -22.20
C PRO A 109 40.22 -3.24 -21.81
N ALA A 110 40.20 -4.55 -22.08
CA ALA A 110 39.11 -5.41 -21.67
C ALA A 110 38.84 -5.20 -20.17
N PRO A 111 37.60 -4.92 -19.76
CA PRO A 111 37.30 -4.68 -18.35
C PRO A 111 37.81 -5.83 -17.50
N ALA A 112 38.59 -5.52 -16.47
CA ALA A 112 39.14 -6.53 -15.56
C ALA A 112 38.04 -7.28 -14.78
N TYR A 113 36.83 -6.74 -14.75
CA TYR A 113 35.66 -7.30 -14.09
C TYR A 113 34.41 -7.05 -14.93
N CYS A 114 33.81 -8.12 -15.43
CA CYS A 114 32.44 -8.11 -15.95
C CYS A 114 31.53 -8.58 -14.83
N ASN A 115 30.51 -7.79 -14.47
CA ASN A 115 29.52 -8.22 -13.47
C ASN A 115 28.86 -9.53 -13.96
N PRO A 116 29.13 -10.68 -13.31
CA PRO A 116 28.70 -11.99 -13.80
C PRO A 116 27.20 -12.20 -13.62
N ILE A 117 26.53 -11.29 -12.91
CA ILE A 117 25.09 -11.25 -12.78
C ILE A 117 24.59 -10.46 -14.00
N PRO A 118 24.08 -11.12 -15.06
CA PRO A 118 23.36 -10.38 -16.09
C PRO A 118 22.29 -9.57 -15.38
N TRP A 119 22.00 -8.37 -15.89
CA TRP A 119 20.89 -7.56 -15.43
C TRP A 119 19.58 -8.31 -15.77
N LYS A 120 19.32 -9.40 -15.04
CA LYS A 120 18.13 -10.21 -15.19
C LYS A 120 16.99 -9.28 -14.84
N PRO A 121 15.95 -9.19 -15.69
CA PRO A 121 14.74 -8.48 -15.32
C PRO A 121 14.33 -8.92 -13.92
N ILE A 122 14.14 -7.95 -13.02
CA ILE A 122 13.65 -8.23 -11.68
C ILE A 122 12.31 -8.93 -11.88
N HIS A 123 12.19 -10.17 -11.41
CA HIS A 123 10.93 -10.89 -11.46
C HIS A 123 9.92 -10.12 -10.61
N VAL A 124 9.02 -9.40 -11.27
CA VAL A 124 7.88 -8.75 -10.61
C VAL A 124 6.90 -9.87 -10.31
N PRO A 125 6.67 -10.23 -9.03
CA PRO A 125 5.67 -11.23 -8.73
C PRO A 125 4.31 -10.74 -9.23
N PRO A 126 3.46 -11.63 -9.78
CA PRO A 126 2.12 -11.25 -10.22
C PRO A 126 1.36 -10.62 -9.04
N PRO A 127 0.54 -9.58 -9.29
CA PRO A 127 -0.25 -8.94 -8.24
C PRO A 127 -1.12 -10.01 -7.57
N LYS A 128 -1.08 -10.04 -6.23
CA LYS A 128 -1.89 -10.98 -5.46
C LYS A 128 -3.35 -10.60 -5.69
N GLU A 129 -4.10 -11.50 -6.31
CA GLU A 129 -5.55 -11.44 -6.28
C GLU A 129 -5.98 -11.55 -4.81
N ASP A 130 -6.65 -10.51 -4.30
CA ASP A 130 -7.14 -10.43 -2.94
C ASP A 130 -8.31 -11.41 -2.74
N ASN A 131 -7.98 -12.69 -2.59
CA ASN A 131 -8.91 -13.68 -2.11
C ASN A 131 -9.05 -13.50 -0.60
N VAL A 132 -10.07 -12.72 -0.23
CA VAL A 132 -10.62 -12.59 1.11
C VAL A 132 -11.04 -13.97 1.61
N LEU A 133 -10.19 -14.63 2.41
CA LEU A 133 -10.68 -15.53 3.45
C LEU A 133 -9.71 -15.66 4.63
N THR A 134 -10.23 -15.25 5.77
CA THR A 134 -9.72 -15.39 7.13
C THR A 134 -9.18 -16.79 7.43
N LYS A 135 -7.87 -16.94 7.77
CA LYS A 135 -7.39 -17.90 8.80
C LYS A 135 -6.10 -17.41 9.47
N LYS A 136 -6.27 -16.88 10.69
CA LYS A 136 -5.28 -16.82 11.78
C LYS A 136 -4.72 -18.22 12.03
N LYS A 137 -3.39 -18.42 12.15
CA LYS A 137 -2.68 -19.05 13.30
C LYS A 137 -1.15 -18.86 13.20
N SER A 138 -0.57 -18.58 14.36
CA SER A 138 0.85 -18.47 14.71
C SER A 138 1.62 -19.79 14.51
N LYS A 139 2.92 -19.74 14.16
CA LYS A 139 4.07 -20.16 15.02
C LYS A 139 5.44 -20.17 14.29
N ARG A 140 6.44 -19.62 15.00
CA ARG A 140 7.89 -19.94 15.10
C ARG A 140 8.82 -19.63 13.90
N PRO A 141 9.90 -18.83 14.07
CA PRO A 141 10.98 -18.76 13.10
C PRO A 141 11.92 -19.96 13.27
N VAL A 142 12.12 -20.73 12.21
CA VAL A 142 13.08 -21.84 12.18
C VAL A 142 14.44 -21.30 11.75
N SER A 143 15.38 -21.40 12.68
CA SER A 143 16.82 -21.68 12.57
C SER A 143 17.54 -21.31 11.26
N ARG A 144 18.55 -20.44 11.41
CA ARG A 144 19.62 -20.23 10.43
C ARG A 144 20.36 -21.57 10.21
N GLN A 145 20.28 -22.14 9.01
CA GLN A 145 21.18 -23.22 8.62
C GLN A 145 22.38 -22.70 7.85
N SER A 146 23.52 -23.19 8.32
CA SER A 146 24.91 -22.88 8.05
C SER A 146 25.32 -23.00 6.58
N HIS A 147 26.23 -22.11 6.18
CA HIS A 147 26.97 -22.15 4.92
C HIS A 147 27.55 -23.54 4.64
N ALA A 148 27.11 -24.16 3.55
CA ALA A 148 27.75 -25.34 3.00
C ALA A 148 29.06 -24.91 2.33
N SER A 149 30.18 -25.45 2.83
CA SER A 149 31.51 -25.31 2.25
C SER A 149 31.59 -26.11 0.94
N SER A 150 32.01 -25.46 -0.16
CA SER A 150 32.29 -26.13 -1.44
C SER A 150 33.78 -26.48 -1.54
N PRO A 151 34.15 -27.67 -2.06
CA PRO A 151 35.54 -28.15 -2.07
C PRO A 151 36.39 -27.51 -3.18
N MET A 152 37.70 -27.52 -2.93
CA MET A 152 38.80 -26.98 -3.75
C MET A 152 38.90 -27.55 -5.17
N VAL A 153 39.20 -26.63 -6.11
CA VAL A 153 40.24 -26.62 -7.16
C VAL A 153 40.47 -27.89 -8.00
N ILE A 154 40.32 -27.74 -9.32
CA ILE A 154 41.14 -28.45 -10.33
C ILE A 154 41.81 -27.38 -11.22
N TYR A 155 43.11 -27.19 -11.04
CA TYR A 155 43.95 -26.35 -11.91
C TYR A 155 44.49 -27.23 -13.04
N LYS A 156 44.21 -26.88 -14.31
CA LYS A 156 44.84 -27.56 -15.46
C LYS A 156 46.18 -26.89 -15.79
N PRO A 157 47.29 -27.65 -15.89
CA PRO A 157 48.58 -27.08 -16.24
C PRO A 157 48.64 -26.71 -17.73
N LYS A 158 49.32 -25.59 -17.99
CA LYS A 158 49.59 -25.02 -19.30
C LYS A 158 50.90 -25.61 -19.84
N SER A 159 50.85 -26.33 -20.95
CA SER A 159 52.04 -26.79 -21.67
C SER A 159 52.08 -26.18 -23.07
N ASN A 160 52.98 -25.22 -23.28
CA ASN A 160 53.52 -24.89 -24.60
C ASN A 160 54.66 -25.88 -24.91
N PRO A 161 54.91 -26.19 -26.19
CA PRO A 161 56.28 -26.18 -26.68
C PRO A 161 56.40 -25.21 -27.85
N CYS A 162 57.19 -24.18 -27.61
CA CYS A 162 57.94 -23.48 -28.64
C CYS A 162 59.17 -24.36 -28.96
N ILE A 163 59.45 -24.62 -30.24
CA ILE A 163 60.69 -25.05 -30.93
C ILE A 163 60.19 -25.49 -32.33
N GLY A 164 60.69 -25.05 -33.47
CA GLY A 164 61.82 -24.19 -33.84
C GLY A 164 61.94 -24.21 -35.38
N SER A 165 62.71 -23.24 -35.89
CA SER A 165 63.11 -22.99 -37.29
C SER A 165 62.09 -22.29 -38.20
#